data_AF-A0A366II95-F1
#
_entry.id   AF-A0A366II95-F1
#
_cell.length_a   1.000
_cell.length_b   1.000
_cell.length_c   1.000
_cell.angle_alpha   90.00
_cell.angle_beta   90.00
_cell.angle_gamma   90.00
#
_symmetry.space_group_name_H-M   'P 1'
#
loop_
_entity.id
_entity.type
_entity.pdbx_description
1 polymer ?
#
loop_
_entity_poly.entity_id
_entity_poly.type
_entity_poly.pdbx_seq_one_letter_code
_entity_poly.pdbx_strand_id
1 'polypeptide(L)'
;MSVAVRRRDVVEPLGVAVAGLLVAAGLVSLRVSGHASFATDPLGALALVGAAVVAAAAGVRLSAAGARRAATWSRWLTLAVLIYPVTALWAVGSHAVGLPGAALAIAVWSSAWIPSLVFGQLTASAAIREVGRRRSWPHAVVLVSMGLAVVTNLVLVVPAAPFTGVPTIAPESWHTRLAPLGLAVTLLSGLALLLLPVRLWRAALTSEGAARSRFAVAAAGTSAAPLTIVFCLLLAAARSPGGVDPSLGSVAFLVALAASGALSAACAVLASRGAVAPSHLLIVVRGTGMTAAALLVIGLGTMAAAPGVGFGATATAVLIAAATVVVLGGAWFGTGALARSLLTVADPLAAVPTRLERLTPRENEVLALLAEGASNAGIAQQLVVSTRTVDAHLRSIFAKLDLGGPGDLTNRRVRAARIWLEAQE
;
A
#
# COMPACT_ATOMS: atom_id res chain seq x y z
N MET A 1 17.02 -23.14 20.08
CA MET A 1 16.44 -22.94 18.73
C MET A 1 16.48 -21.45 18.30
N SER A 2 17.66 -20.79 18.33
CA SER A 2 17.73 -19.30 18.23
C SER A 2 18.83 -18.69 17.33
N VAL A 3 19.62 -19.49 16.60
CA VAL A 3 20.74 -18.96 15.77
C VAL A 3 20.48 -19.02 14.27
N ALA A 4 19.74 -20.01 13.77
CA ALA A 4 19.48 -20.17 12.33
C ALA A 4 18.52 -19.12 11.73
N VAL A 5 17.71 -18.47 12.57
CA VAL A 5 16.73 -17.43 12.14
C VAL A 5 17.42 -16.10 11.75
N ARG A 6 18.69 -15.86 12.11
CA ARG A 6 19.33 -14.54 11.90
C ARG A 6 20.12 -14.33 10.61
N ARG A 7 20.60 -15.38 9.92
CA ARG A 7 21.42 -15.18 8.70
C ARG A 7 20.58 -14.77 7.49
N ARG A 8 19.42 -15.39 7.29
CA ARG A 8 18.58 -15.15 6.11
C ARG A 8 17.99 -13.73 6.07
N ASP A 9 17.67 -13.18 7.24
CA ASP A 9 17.16 -11.82 7.43
C ASP A 9 18.11 -10.73 6.92
N VAL A 10 19.40 -11.04 6.84
CA VAL A 10 20.44 -10.08 6.43
C VAL A 10 20.98 -10.40 5.03
N VAL A 11 21.19 -11.69 4.72
CA VAL A 11 21.87 -12.10 3.47
C VAL A 11 21.08 -11.75 2.21
N GLU A 12 19.77 -11.98 2.17
CA GLU A 12 18.96 -11.71 0.97
C GLU A 12 18.86 -10.19 0.67
N PRO A 13 18.52 -9.31 1.63
CA PRO A 13 18.55 -7.86 1.39
C PRO A 13 19.94 -7.31 1.09
N LEU A 14 20.99 -7.85 1.73
CA LEU A 14 22.37 -7.44 1.46
C LEU A 14 22.80 -7.82 0.03
N GLY A 15 22.46 -9.03 -0.42
CA GLY A 15 22.73 -9.45 -1.79
C GLY A 15 22.04 -8.55 -2.82
N VAL A 16 20.78 -8.17 -2.56
CA VAL A 16 20.03 -7.20 -3.37
C VAL A 16 20.70 -5.82 -3.37
N ALA A 17 21.18 -5.35 -2.21
CA ALA A 17 21.88 -4.08 -2.09
C ALA A 17 23.18 -4.09 -2.91
N VAL A 18 24.01 -5.13 -2.79
CA VAL A 18 25.27 -5.26 -3.54
C VAL A 18 25.00 -5.30 -5.05
N ALA A 19 24.08 -6.17 -5.50
CA ALA A 19 23.73 -6.28 -6.91
C ALA A 19 23.18 -4.94 -7.47
N GLY A 20 22.29 -4.29 -6.72
CA GLY A 20 21.73 -3.00 -7.10
C GLY A 20 22.77 -1.88 -7.17
N LEU A 21 23.69 -1.81 -6.20
CA LEU A 21 24.77 -0.83 -6.18
C LEU A 21 25.76 -1.02 -7.34
N LEU A 22 26.05 -2.26 -7.74
CA LEU A 22 26.87 -2.53 -8.94
C LEU A 22 26.20 -1.99 -10.21
N VAL A 23 24.89 -2.18 -10.36
CA VAL A 23 24.14 -1.63 -11.49
C VAL A 23 24.11 -0.10 -11.45
N ALA A 24 23.88 0.49 -10.28
CA ALA A 24 23.90 1.94 -10.10
C ALA A 24 25.28 2.54 -10.43
N ALA A 25 26.36 1.87 -10.02
CA ALA A 25 27.73 2.28 -10.36
C ALA A 25 27.97 2.23 -11.88
N GLY A 26 27.47 1.20 -12.57
CA GLY A 26 27.53 1.12 -14.04
C GLY A 26 26.79 2.27 -14.72
N LEU A 27 25.60 2.63 -14.24
CA LEU A 27 24.83 3.77 -14.73
C LEU A 27 25.57 5.10 -14.52
N VAL A 28 26.16 5.31 -13.34
CA VAL A 28 26.98 6.49 -13.04
C VAL A 28 28.21 6.54 -13.94
N SER A 29 28.86 5.40 -14.21
CA SER A 29 30.00 5.33 -15.14
C SER A 29 29.62 5.78 -16.55
N LEU A 30 28.46 5.34 -17.05
CA LEU A 30 27.94 5.78 -18.36
C LEU A 30 27.66 7.28 -18.38
N ARG A 31 27.07 7.82 -17.30
CA ARG A 31 26.84 9.26 -17.14
C ARG A 31 28.13 10.07 -17.24
N VAL A 32 29.15 9.67 -16.48
CA VAL A 32 30.46 10.34 -16.47
C VAL A 32 31.14 10.25 -17.84
N SER A 33 30.89 9.18 -18.59
CA SER A 33 31.40 8.97 -19.95
C SER A 33 30.60 9.73 -21.02
N GLY A 34 29.87 10.78 -20.66
CA GLY A 34 29.13 11.64 -21.61
C GLY A 34 27.72 11.17 -21.97
N HIS A 35 27.24 10.04 -21.44
CA HIS A 35 25.90 9.51 -21.71
C HIS A 35 24.88 9.94 -20.64
N ALA A 36 24.93 11.22 -20.27
CA ALA A 36 24.10 11.76 -19.20
C ALA A 36 22.61 11.81 -19.59
N SER A 37 21.78 11.18 -18.77
CA SER A 37 20.32 11.14 -18.91
C SER A 37 19.66 10.82 -17.58
N PHE A 38 18.33 10.94 -17.52
CA PHE A 38 17.56 10.53 -16.33
C PHE A 38 17.72 9.03 -16.00
N ALA A 39 17.95 8.18 -17.01
CA ALA A 39 18.17 6.75 -16.84
C ALA A 39 19.47 6.45 -16.06
N THR A 40 20.46 7.31 -16.27
CA THR A 40 21.77 7.24 -15.60
C THR A 40 21.86 8.12 -14.36
N ASP A 41 20.73 8.69 -13.90
CA ASP A 41 20.73 9.59 -12.77
C ASP A 41 20.95 8.83 -11.45
N PRO A 42 21.94 9.24 -10.63
CA PRO A 42 22.27 8.52 -9.41
C PRO A 42 21.12 8.54 -8.40
N LEU A 43 20.30 9.60 -8.34
CA LEU A 43 19.20 9.68 -7.38
C LEU A 43 18.10 8.66 -7.72
N GLY A 44 17.71 8.58 -9.01
CA GLY A 44 16.73 7.60 -9.47
C GLY A 44 17.23 6.16 -9.28
N ALA A 45 18.48 5.89 -9.64
CA ALA A 45 19.08 4.57 -9.49
C ALA A 45 19.15 4.14 -8.00
N LEU A 46 19.67 5.00 -7.12
CA LEU A 46 19.79 4.69 -5.69
C LEU A 46 18.43 4.54 -5.01
N ALA A 47 17.42 5.34 -5.41
CA ALA A 47 16.06 5.20 -4.90
C ALA A 47 15.48 3.81 -5.23
N LEU A 48 15.63 3.36 -6.47
CA LEU A 48 15.18 2.03 -6.90
C LEU A 48 15.92 0.91 -6.17
N VAL A 49 17.24 1.03 -6.00
CA VAL A 49 18.02 0.06 -5.19
C VAL A 49 17.50 0.01 -3.75
N GLY A 50 17.29 1.17 -3.11
CA GLY A 50 16.74 1.25 -1.76
C GLY A 50 15.36 0.58 -1.66
N ALA A 51 14.47 0.85 -2.61
CA ALA A 51 13.15 0.23 -2.67
C ALA A 51 13.22 -1.30 -2.86
N ALA A 52 14.13 -1.79 -3.69
CA ALA A 52 14.36 -3.23 -3.86
C ALA A 52 14.85 -3.88 -2.55
N VAL A 53 15.77 -3.24 -1.82
CA VAL A 53 16.25 -3.72 -0.51
C VAL A 53 15.10 -3.78 0.50
N VAL A 54 14.24 -2.75 0.54
CA VAL A 54 13.05 -2.73 1.40
C VAL A 54 12.09 -3.86 1.03
N ALA A 55 11.82 -4.08 -0.26
CA ALA A 55 10.96 -5.16 -0.74
C ALA A 55 11.54 -6.56 -0.42
N ALA A 56 12.86 -6.73 -0.52
CA ALA A 56 13.54 -7.97 -0.15
C ALA A 56 13.43 -8.25 1.35
N ALA A 57 13.73 -7.24 2.18
CA ALA A 57 13.60 -7.33 3.63
C ALA A 57 12.15 -7.61 4.06
N ALA A 58 11.17 -7.00 3.38
CA ALA A 58 9.76 -7.30 3.58
C ALA A 58 9.43 -8.75 3.21
N GLY A 59 9.96 -9.27 2.10
CA GLY A 59 9.76 -10.65 1.67
C GLY A 59 10.24 -11.68 2.70
N VAL A 60 11.42 -11.43 3.30
CA VAL A 60 11.94 -12.29 4.38
C VAL A 60 11.04 -12.22 5.62
N ARG A 61 10.66 -11.02 6.06
CA ARG A 61 9.77 -10.82 7.22
C ARG A 61 8.38 -11.44 7.01
N LEU A 62 7.82 -11.32 5.81
CA LEU A 62 6.53 -11.92 5.43
C LEU A 62 6.61 -13.46 5.43
N SER A 63 7.74 -14.01 4.98
CA SER A 63 8.00 -15.46 5.03
C SER A 63 8.03 -15.95 6.48
N ALA A 64 8.74 -15.24 7.36
CA ALA A 64 8.81 -15.54 8.78
C ALA A 64 7.44 -15.42 9.49
N ALA A 65 6.58 -14.50 9.06
CA ALA A 65 5.21 -14.34 9.55
C ALA A 65 4.20 -15.35 8.97
N GLY A 66 4.65 -16.30 8.13
CA GLY A 66 3.80 -17.31 7.48
C GLY A 66 2.94 -16.79 6.33
N ALA A 67 3.13 -15.53 5.89
CA ALA A 67 2.40 -14.91 4.78
C ALA A 67 3.02 -15.28 3.42
N ARG A 68 3.03 -16.58 3.07
CA ARG A 68 3.75 -17.14 1.92
C ARG A 68 3.43 -16.48 0.57
N ARG A 69 2.14 -16.21 0.29
CA ARG A 69 1.74 -15.53 -0.95
C ARG A 69 2.29 -14.10 -1.02
N ALA A 70 2.15 -13.33 0.05
CA ALA A 70 2.68 -11.96 0.13
C ALA A 70 4.20 -11.95 0.00
N ALA A 71 4.90 -12.88 0.66
CA ALA A 71 6.35 -13.02 0.53
C ALA A 71 6.79 -13.31 -0.91
N THR A 72 6.04 -14.17 -1.62
CA THR A 72 6.31 -14.49 -3.03
C THR A 72 6.15 -13.24 -3.90
N TRP A 73 5.06 -12.49 -3.73
CA TRP A 73 4.86 -11.23 -4.46
C TRP A 73 5.91 -10.18 -4.11
N SER A 74 6.37 -10.12 -2.86
CA SER A 74 7.44 -9.20 -2.43
C SER A 74 8.78 -9.51 -3.12
N ARG A 75 9.07 -10.79 -3.40
CA ARG A 75 10.24 -11.18 -4.21
C ARG A 75 10.09 -10.76 -5.66
N TRP A 76 8.91 -10.97 -6.25
CA TRP A 76 8.62 -10.47 -7.61
C TRP A 76 8.70 -8.95 -7.69
N LEU A 77 8.25 -8.23 -6.66
CA LEU A 77 8.41 -6.78 -6.54
C LEU A 77 9.89 -6.39 -6.49
N THR A 78 10.69 -7.08 -5.68
CA THR A 78 12.15 -6.86 -5.60
C THR A 78 12.79 -6.99 -6.97
N LEU A 79 12.50 -8.07 -7.68
CA LEU A 79 13.00 -8.32 -9.03
C LEU A 79 12.53 -7.26 -10.02
N ALA A 80 11.25 -6.88 -9.98
CA ALA A 80 10.68 -5.87 -10.87
C ALA A 80 11.21 -4.45 -10.61
N VAL A 81 11.56 -4.11 -9.38
CA VAL A 81 12.21 -2.82 -9.09
C VAL A 81 13.65 -2.83 -9.59
N LEU A 82 14.39 -3.94 -9.46
CA LEU A 82 15.77 -4.07 -9.97
C LEU A 82 15.86 -4.21 -11.48
N ILE A 83 14.86 -4.81 -12.14
CA ILE A 83 14.92 -5.03 -13.58
C ILE A 83 14.91 -3.70 -14.36
N TYR A 84 14.30 -2.65 -13.78
CA TYR A 84 14.31 -1.33 -14.38
C TYR A 84 15.73 -0.75 -14.54
N PRO A 85 16.55 -0.54 -13.48
CA PRO A 85 17.91 -0.02 -13.64
C PRO A 85 18.82 -1.00 -14.38
N VAL A 86 18.58 -2.32 -14.31
CA VAL A 86 19.35 -3.32 -15.10
C VAL A 86 19.10 -3.14 -16.59
N THR A 87 17.84 -3.03 -17.00
CA THR A 87 17.48 -2.81 -18.41
C THR A 87 17.86 -1.40 -18.87
N ALA A 88 17.86 -0.40 -17.97
CA ALA A 88 18.42 0.92 -18.24
C ALA A 88 19.91 0.85 -18.59
N LEU A 89 20.69 0.13 -17.78
CA LEU A 89 22.13 -0.07 -18.01
C LEU A 89 22.38 -0.75 -19.36
N TRP A 90 21.58 -1.76 -19.69
CA TRP A 90 21.64 -2.44 -20.99
C TRP A 90 21.26 -1.51 -22.16
N ALA A 91 20.18 -0.74 -22.02
CA ALA A 91 19.72 0.19 -23.05
C ALA A 91 20.73 1.31 -23.33
N VAL A 92 21.22 1.97 -22.28
CA VAL A 92 22.22 3.05 -22.42
C VAL A 92 23.54 2.50 -22.95
N GLY A 93 24.02 1.37 -22.40
CA GLY A 93 25.27 0.77 -22.83
C GLY A 93 25.24 0.27 -24.28
N SER A 94 24.14 -0.36 -24.70
CA SER A 94 23.99 -0.83 -26.09
C SER A 94 23.90 0.32 -27.09
N HIS A 95 23.25 1.42 -26.73
CA HIS A 95 23.21 2.62 -27.55
C HIS A 95 24.59 3.31 -27.62
N ALA A 96 25.27 3.44 -26.48
CA ALA A 96 26.59 4.07 -26.37
C ALA A 96 27.65 3.41 -27.27
N VAL A 97 27.57 2.09 -27.45
CA VAL A 97 28.51 1.30 -28.25
C VAL A 97 27.98 1.02 -29.67
N GLY A 98 26.78 1.49 -30.01
CA GLY A 98 26.19 1.31 -31.35
C GLY A 98 25.80 -0.14 -31.68
N LEU A 99 25.36 -0.93 -30.70
CA LEU A 99 24.94 -2.31 -30.92
C LEU A 99 23.64 -2.38 -31.73
N PRO A 100 23.50 -3.34 -32.68
CA PRO A 100 22.31 -3.47 -33.53
C PRO A 100 21.00 -3.77 -32.75
N GLY A 101 21.10 -4.25 -31.50
CA GLY A 101 19.95 -4.51 -30.62
C GLY A 101 19.52 -3.34 -29.72
N ALA A 102 20.12 -2.15 -29.86
CA ALA A 102 19.87 -1.02 -28.94
C ALA A 102 18.39 -0.60 -28.90
N ALA A 103 17.71 -0.59 -30.04
CA ALA A 103 16.27 -0.27 -30.13
C ALA A 103 15.40 -1.21 -29.28
N LEU A 104 15.68 -2.52 -29.32
CA LEU A 104 14.99 -3.51 -28.51
C LEU A 104 15.28 -3.31 -27.02
N ALA A 105 16.54 -3.04 -26.67
CA ALA A 105 16.93 -2.78 -25.28
C ALA A 105 16.18 -1.57 -24.69
N ILE A 106 16.04 -0.50 -25.48
CA ILE A 106 15.28 0.70 -25.09
C ILE A 106 13.79 0.37 -24.90
N ALA A 107 13.17 -0.39 -25.80
CA ALA A 107 11.76 -0.77 -25.69
C ALA A 107 11.49 -1.65 -24.46
N VAL A 108 12.39 -2.59 -24.16
CA VAL A 108 12.33 -3.42 -22.95
C VAL A 108 12.46 -2.57 -21.69
N TRP A 109 13.47 -1.70 -21.63
CA TRP A 109 13.69 -0.80 -20.50
C TRP A 109 12.48 0.12 -20.24
N SER A 110 11.94 0.71 -21.29
CA SER A 110 10.77 1.57 -21.24
C SER A 110 9.53 0.86 -20.65
N SER A 111 9.44 -0.46 -20.76
CA SER A 111 8.32 -1.25 -20.23
C SER A 111 8.57 -1.80 -18.82
N ALA A 112 9.82 -1.77 -18.35
CA ALA A 112 10.25 -2.43 -17.12
C ALA A 112 9.70 -1.82 -15.82
N TRP A 113 9.13 -0.61 -15.86
CA TRP A 113 8.58 0.05 -14.66
C TRP A 113 7.18 -0.47 -14.29
N ILE A 114 6.39 -0.94 -15.26
CA ILE A 114 4.99 -1.34 -15.06
C ILE A 114 4.87 -2.51 -14.05
N PRO A 115 5.66 -3.60 -14.15
CA PRO A 115 5.53 -4.74 -13.25
C PRO A 115 5.71 -4.38 -11.77
N SER A 116 6.53 -3.36 -11.45
CA SER A 116 6.74 -2.94 -10.07
C SER A 116 5.47 -2.41 -9.39
N LEU A 117 4.62 -1.69 -10.14
CA LEU A 117 3.32 -1.21 -9.65
C LEU A 117 2.38 -2.36 -9.31
N VAL A 118 2.36 -3.38 -10.17
CA VAL A 118 1.52 -4.57 -10.03
C VAL A 118 1.94 -5.38 -8.81
N PHE A 119 3.21 -5.75 -8.75
CA PHE A 119 3.70 -6.56 -7.64
C PHE A 119 3.65 -5.80 -6.32
N GLY A 120 3.73 -4.47 -6.31
CA GLY A 120 3.42 -3.65 -5.14
C GLY A 120 2.00 -3.91 -4.63
N GLN A 121 1.00 -3.75 -5.50
CA GLN A 121 -0.39 -4.00 -5.14
C GLN A 121 -0.67 -5.45 -4.70
N LEU A 122 -0.09 -6.42 -5.41
CA LEU A 122 -0.25 -7.84 -5.06
C LEU A 122 0.42 -8.16 -3.72
N THR A 123 1.58 -7.57 -3.43
CA THR A 123 2.29 -7.73 -2.15
C THR A 123 1.45 -7.19 -1.00
N ALA A 124 0.95 -5.95 -1.11
CA ALA A 124 0.13 -5.31 -0.08
C ALA A 124 -1.19 -6.05 0.17
N SER A 125 -1.89 -6.46 -0.89
CA SER A 125 -3.18 -7.14 -0.76
C SER A 125 -3.07 -8.59 -0.30
N ALA A 126 -2.06 -9.34 -0.76
CA ALA A 126 -1.86 -10.74 -0.37
C ALA A 126 -1.44 -10.92 1.09
N ALA A 127 -1.02 -9.83 1.77
CA ALA A 127 -0.72 -9.86 3.19
C ALA A 127 -1.95 -10.07 4.07
N ILE A 128 -3.14 -9.76 3.55
CA ILE A 128 -4.39 -10.02 4.25
C ILE A 128 -4.77 -11.49 4.02
N ARG A 129 -4.82 -12.28 5.10
CA ARG A 129 -5.38 -13.63 5.09
C ARG A 129 -6.87 -13.55 4.70
N GLU A 130 -7.35 -14.48 3.87
CA GLU A 130 -8.78 -14.60 3.56
C GLU A 130 -9.58 -14.72 4.86
N VAL A 131 -10.21 -13.62 5.30
CA VAL A 131 -11.12 -13.62 6.44
C VAL A 131 -12.47 -14.11 5.92
N GLY A 132 -12.75 -15.39 6.14
CA GLY A 132 -14.00 -16.05 5.71
C GLY A 132 -13.97 -16.59 4.28
N ARG A 133 -14.92 -17.51 3.99
CA ARG A 133 -15.09 -18.10 2.66
C ARG A 133 -15.47 -17.00 1.65
N ARG A 134 -14.64 -16.79 0.63
CA ARG A 134 -14.90 -16.06 -0.63
C ARG A 134 -14.87 -14.51 -0.61
N ARG A 135 -13.70 -13.90 -0.40
CA ARG A 135 -13.40 -12.60 -1.03
C ARG A 135 -12.34 -12.78 -2.12
N SER A 136 -12.80 -12.96 -3.37
CA SER A 136 -11.91 -12.92 -4.53
C SER A 136 -11.51 -11.47 -4.81
N TRP A 137 -10.24 -11.16 -4.56
CA TRP A 137 -9.66 -9.89 -4.97
C TRP A 137 -9.46 -9.88 -6.49
N PRO A 138 -9.58 -8.73 -7.16
CA PRO A 138 -9.47 -8.62 -8.62
C PRO A 138 -8.02 -8.74 -9.12
N HIS A 139 -7.20 -9.64 -8.52
CA HIS A 139 -5.79 -9.84 -8.90
C HIS A 139 -5.64 -10.20 -10.37
N ALA A 140 -6.51 -11.06 -10.90
CA ALA A 140 -6.48 -11.44 -12.32
C ALA A 140 -6.74 -10.25 -13.25
N VAL A 141 -7.69 -9.36 -12.90
CA VAL A 141 -7.99 -8.16 -13.70
C VAL A 141 -6.77 -7.23 -13.73
N VAL A 142 -6.13 -7.02 -12.57
CA VAL A 142 -4.91 -6.20 -12.48
C VAL A 142 -3.76 -6.83 -13.27
N LEU A 143 -3.55 -8.15 -13.16
CA LEU A 143 -2.50 -8.85 -13.89
C LEU A 143 -2.70 -8.79 -15.40
N VAL A 144 -3.93 -9.02 -15.88
CA VAL A 144 -4.25 -9.02 -17.32
C VAL A 144 -4.15 -7.61 -17.91
N SER A 145 -4.73 -6.60 -17.24
CA SER A 145 -4.67 -5.22 -17.75
C SER A 145 -3.23 -4.71 -17.84
N MET A 146 -2.40 -5.05 -16.86
CA MET A 146 -1.00 -4.61 -16.82
C MET A 146 -0.11 -5.40 -17.76
N GLY A 147 -0.40 -6.70 -17.95
CA GLY A 147 0.24 -7.50 -19.00
C GLY A 147 -0.03 -6.92 -20.38
N LEU A 148 -1.29 -6.52 -20.64
CA LEU A 148 -1.66 -5.81 -21.86
C LEU A 148 -0.93 -4.47 -21.97
N ALA A 149 -0.79 -3.71 -20.88
CA ALA A 149 -0.04 -2.46 -20.85
C ALA A 149 1.45 -2.64 -21.19
N VAL A 150 2.09 -3.68 -20.64
CA VAL A 150 3.49 -4.03 -20.94
C VAL A 150 3.65 -4.38 -22.41
N VAL A 151 2.81 -5.27 -22.94
CA VAL A 151 2.87 -5.68 -24.35
C VAL A 151 2.60 -4.49 -25.27
N THR A 152 1.58 -3.68 -24.95
CA THR A 152 1.25 -2.48 -25.73
C THR A 152 2.42 -1.50 -25.73
N ASN A 153 3.01 -1.20 -24.57
CA ASN A 153 4.16 -0.30 -24.49
C ASN A 153 5.35 -0.86 -25.30
N LEU A 154 5.69 -2.15 -25.15
CA LEU A 154 6.77 -2.80 -25.89
C LEU A 154 6.62 -2.69 -27.41
N VAL A 155 5.39 -2.79 -27.92
CA VAL A 155 5.08 -2.71 -29.36
C VAL A 155 5.02 -1.25 -29.85
N LEU A 156 4.52 -0.33 -29.01
CA LEU A 156 4.31 1.08 -29.38
C LEU A 156 5.53 1.97 -29.17
N VAL A 157 6.56 1.52 -28.44
CA VAL A 157 7.80 2.29 -28.26
C VAL A 157 8.45 2.54 -29.61
N VAL A 158 8.56 3.81 -29.98
CA VAL A 158 9.43 4.25 -31.07
C VAL A 158 10.78 4.64 -30.46
N PRO A 159 11.90 4.05 -30.92
CA PRO A 159 13.24 4.50 -30.53
C PRO A 159 13.52 5.88 -31.15
N ALA A 160 12.99 6.96 -30.57
CA ALA A 160 13.51 8.32 -30.78
C ALA A 160 14.79 8.49 -29.93
N ALA A 161 15.45 9.65 -29.99
CA ALA A 161 16.65 9.95 -29.19
C ALA A 161 16.43 9.53 -27.71
N PRO A 162 16.92 8.35 -27.29
CA PRO A 162 16.23 7.54 -26.27
C PRO A 162 16.42 8.05 -24.84
N PHE A 163 17.16 9.13 -24.70
CA PHE A 163 17.68 9.66 -23.46
C PHE A 163 17.39 11.16 -23.28
N THR A 164 16.68 11.79 -24.20
CA THR A 164 16.30 13.22 -24.15
C THR A 164 15.19 13.52 -23.13
N GLY A 165 15.03 12.68 -22.11
CA GLY A 165 14.18 12.98 -20.94
C GLY A 165 12.70 12.64 -21.09
N VAL A 166 12.31 11.82 -22.07
CA VAL A 166 10.91 11.43 -22.28
C VAL A 166 10.70 9.95 -21.86
N PRO A 167 10.21 9.66 -20.63
CA PRO A 167 9.68 8.35 -20.30
C PRO A 167 8.46 8.06 -21.18
N THR A 168 8.16 6.80 -21.49
CA THR A 168 7.03 6.46 -22.38
C THR A 168 5.63 6.70 -21.82
N ILE A 169 5.53 7.15 -20.57
CA ILE A 169 4.29 7.72 -20.01
C ILE A 169 4.20 9.24 -20.28
N ALA A 170 5.28 9.90 -20.68
CA ALA A 170 5.25 11.32 -20.99
C ALA A 170 4.58 11.54 -22.36
N PRO A 171 3.78 12.61 -22.54
CA PRO A 171 2.95 12.82 -23.72
C PRO A 171 3.79 13.07 -24.95
N GLU A 172 5.06 13.45 -24.78
CA GLU A 172 5.97 13.64 -25.88
C GLU A 172 6.25 12.30 -26.60
N SER A 173 6.20 11.17 -25.89
CA SER A 173 6.22 9.82 -26.49
C SER A 173 4.87 9.42 -27.11
N TRP A 174 3.79 10.13 -26.76
CA TRP A 174 2.45 10.01 -27.32
C TRP A 174 2.26 10.93 -28.54
N HIS A 175 3.31 11.30 -29.26
CA HIS A 175 3.21 11.96 -30.57
C HIS A 175 3.40 10.99 -31.74
N THR A 176 3.33 9.68 -31.50
CA THR A 176 3.36 8.64 -32.54
C THR A 176 1.97 8.44 -33.17
N ARG A 177 1.91 7.83 -34.37
CA ARG A 177 0.64 7.55 -35.08
C ARG A 177 -0.36 6.72 -34.25
N LEU A 178 0.08 6.04 -33.19
CA LEU A 178 -0.72 5.16 -32.32
C LEU A 178 -0.88 5.71 -30.89
N ALA A 179 -0.57 6.97 -30.66
CA ALA A 179 -0.71 7.62 -29.36
C ALA A 179 -2.09 7.51 -28.67
N PRO A 180 -3.24 7.61 -29.38
CA PRO A 180 -4.54 7.44 -28.75
C PRO A 180 -4.73 6.05 -28.13
N LEU A 181 -4.14 5.02 -28.75
CA LEU A 181 -4.18 3.64 -28.26
C LEU A 181 -3.35 3.50 -26.98
N GLY A 182 -2.13 4.05 -26.96
CA GLY A 182 -1.26 4.05 -25.78
C GLY A 182 -1.88 4.79 -24.59
N LEU A 183 -2.50 5.94 -24.83
CA LEU A 183 -3.23 6.69 -23.82
C LEU A 183 -4.43 5.90 -23.28
N ALA A 184 -5.26 5.32 -24.17
CA ALA A 184 -6.41 4.52 -23.78
C ALA A 184 -6.00 3.33 -22.90
N VAL A 185 -4.94 2.59 -23.28
CA VAL A 185 -4.43 1.47 -22.50
C VAL A 185 -3.88 1.94 -21.15
N THR A 186 -3.19 3.08 -21.09
CA THR A 186 -2.69 3.66 -19.84
C THR A 186 -3.84 4.07 -18.90
N LEU A 187 -4.91 4.66 -19.43
CA LEU A 187 -6.09 5.03 -18.65
C LEU A 187 -6.85 3.80 -18.14
N LEU A 188 -7.08 2.80 -18.99
CA LEU A 188 -7.71 1.53 -18.61
C LEU A 188 -6.89 0.80 -17.54
N SER A 189 -5.57 0.84 -17.68
CA SER A 189 -4.60 0.32 -16.71
C SER A 189 -4.70 1.06 -15.37
N GLY A 190 -4.72 2.40 -15.38
CA GLY A 190 -4.93 3.22 -14.19
C GLY A 190 -6.25 2.90 -13.49
N LEU A 191 -7.34 2.75 -14.25
CA LEU A 191 -8.65 2.35 -13.72
C LEU A 191 -8.62 0.94 -13.10
N ALA A 192 -7.95 -0.02 -13.73
CA ALA A 192 -7.77 -1.36 -13.18
C ALA A 192 -7.01 -1.35 -11.85
N LEU A 193 -5.97 -0.51 -11.72
CA LEU A 193 -5.23 -0.33 -10.47
C LEU A 193 -6.08 0.27 -9.35
N LEU A 194 -7.20 0.94 -9.64
CA LEU A 194 -8.12 1.47 -8.61
C LEU A 194 -9.04 0.40 -8.01
N LEU A 195 -9.30 -0.71 -8.71
CA LEU A 195 -10.26 -1.73 -8.28
C LEU A 195 -9.90 -2.33 -6.91
N LEU A 196 -8.62 -2.62 -6.71
CA LEU A 196 -8.10 -3.24 -5.48
C LEU A 196 -8.15 -2.29 -4.26
N PRO A 197 -7.58 -1.06 -4.30
CA PRO A 197 -7.66 -0.13 -3.19
C PRO A 197 -9.10 0.25 -2.87
N VAL A 198 -9.99 0.46 -3.85
CA VAL A 198 -11.40 0.77 -3.59
C VAL A 198 -12.09 -0.36 -2.81
N ARG A 199 -11.89 -1.62 -3.24
CA ARG A 199 -12.45 -2.78 -2.53
C ARG A 199 -11.87 -2.95 -1.13
N LEU A 200 -10.58 -2.68 -0.95
CA LEU A 200 -9.92 -2.78 0.35
C LEU A 200 -10.34 -1.66 1.30
N TRP A 201 -10.51 -0.42 0.82
CA TRP A 201 -11.06 0.68 1.61
C TRP A 201 -12.49 0.40 2.03
N ARG A 202 -13.34 -0.09 1.12
CA ARG A 202 -14.71 -0.52 1.47
C ARG A 202 -14.70 -1.65 2.49
N ALA A 203 -13.80 -2.63 2.34
CA ALA A 203 -13.64 -3.70 3.31
C ALA A 203 -13.18 -3.18 4.67
N ALA A 204 -12.28 -2.20 4.72
CA ALA A 204 -11.82 -1.57 5.95
C ALA A 204 -13.00 -0.90 6.68
N LEU A 205 -13.75 -0.06 5.97
CA LEU A 205 -14.88 0.68 6.53
C LEU A 205 -16.04 -0.21 7.02
N THR A 206 -16.16 -1.42 6.47
CA THR A 206 -17.24 -2.38 6.82
C THR A 206 -16.80 -3.49 7.77
N SER A 207 -15.50 -3.58 8.09
CA SER A 207 -14.98 -4.60 9.01
C SER A 207 -14.83 -4.05 10.43
N GLU A 208 -14.61 -4.93 11.40
CA GLU A 208 -14.39 -4.56 12.80
C GLU A 208 -13.08 -5.13 13.34
N GLY A 209 -12.66 -4.62 14.51
CA GLY A 209 -11.49 -5.08 15.24
C GLY A 209 -10.21 -5.11 14.39
N ALA A 210 -9.40 -6.16 14.59
CA ALA A 210 -8.13 -6.33 13.89
C ALA A 210 -8.27 -6.49 12.36
N ALA A 211 -9.45 -6.83 11.83
CA ALA A 211 -9.66 -6.90 10.39
C ALA A 211 -9.70 -5.51 9.75
N ARG A 212 -10.38 -4.55 10.39
CA ARG A 212 -10.49 -3.15 9.93
C ARG A 212 -9.13 -2.52 9.68
N SER A 213 -8.26 -2.56 10.68
CA SER A 213 -6.94 -1.91 10.59
C SER A 213 -6.02 -2.58 9.56
N ARG A 214 -6.08 -3.91 9.42
CA ARG A 214 -5.35 -4.63 8.36
C ARG A 214 -5.84 -4.27 6.97
N PHE A 215 -7.16 -4.23 6.74
CA PHE A 215 -7.74 -3.80 5.47
C PHE A 215 -7.33 -2.37 5.12
N ALA A 216 -7.35 -1.46 6.10
CA ALA A 216 -6.94 -0.07 5.87
C ALA A 216 -5.45 0.05 5.48
N VAL A 217 -4.56 -0.67 6.15
CA VAL A 217 -3.12 -0.67 5.81
C VAL A 217 -2.88 -1.26 4.42
N ALA A 218 -3.53 -2.38 4.08
CA ALA A 218 -3.39 -2.93 2.73
C ALA A 218 -3.99 -1.98 1.68
N ALA A 219 -5.14 -1.35 1.97
CA ALA A 219 -5.75 -0.37 1.08
C ALA A 219 -4.77 0.77 0.78
N ALA A 220 -4.16 1.35 1.82
CA ALA A 220 -3.12 2.36 1.70
C ALA A 220 -1.92 1.87 0.85
N GLY A 221 -1.41 0.67 1.13
CA GLY A 221 -0.32 0.06 0.34
C GLY A 221 -0.69 -0.18 -1.12
N THR A 222 -1.94 -0.53 -1.43
CA THR A 222 -2.42 -0.72 -2.81
C THR A 222 -2.76 0.60 -3.52
N SER A 223 -3.03 1.68 -2.77
CA SER A 223 -3.27 3.01 -3.33
C SER A 223 -2.00 3.67 -3.87
N ALA A 224 -0.81 3.22 -3.47
CA ALA A 224 0.45 3.79 -3.93
C ALA A 224 0.61 3.73 -5.46
N ALA A 225 0.29 2.59 -6.09
CA ALA A 225 0.43 2.41 -7.53
C ALA A 225 -0.44 3.37 -8.39
N PRO A 226 -1.77 3.49 -8.18
CA PRO A 226 -2.57 4.44 -8.94
C PRO A 226 -2.18 5.89 -8.66
N LEU A 227 -1.71 6.23 -7.46
CA LEU A 227 -1.17 7.57 -7.17
C LEU A 227 0.09 7.85 -8.00
N THR A 228 1.00 6.88 -8.14
CA THR A 228 2.15 6.99 -9.04
C THR A 228 1.69 7.22 -10.48
N ILE A 229 0.69 6.48 -10.98
CA ILE A 229 0.16 6.70 -12.33
C ILE A 229 -0.45 8.09 -12.50
N VAL A 230 -1.26 8.55 -11.55
CA VAL A 230 -1.83 9.91 -11.57
C VAL A 230 -0.71 10.95 -11.63
N PHE A 231 0.32 10.79 -10.80
CA PHE A 231 1.49 11.66 -10.86
C PHE A 231 2.18 11.63 -12.22
N CYS A 232 2.32 10.46 -12.84
CA CYS A 232 2.88 10.35 -14.19
C CYS A 232 2.04 11.12 -15.20
N LEU A 233 0.71 10.95 -15.18
CA LEU A 233 -0.22 11.62 -16.08
C LEU A 233 -0.19 13.15 -15.89
N LEU A 234 -0.03 13.61 -14.66
CA LEU A 234 0.08 15.03 -14.33
C LEU A 234 1.41 15.62 -14.79
N LEU A 235 2.54 14.96 -14.49
CA LEU A 235 3.85 15.32 -15.03
C LEU A 235 3.82 15.33 -16.55
N ALA A 236 3.10 14.38 -17.13
CA ALA A 236 2.93 14.28 -18.55
C ALA A 236 2.27 15.53 -19.11
N ALA A 237 1.04 15.83 -18.67
CA ALA A 237 0.30 17.00 -19.10
C ALA A 237 1.07 18.31 -18.85
N ALA A 238 1.92 18.36 -17.82
CA ALA A 238 2.78 19.49 -17.49
C ALA A 238 4.00 19.67 -18.40
N ARG A 239 4.38 18.66 -19.20
CA ARG A 239 5.48 18.78 -20.16
C ARG A 239 5.07 19.24 -21.55
N SER A 240 3.85 18.92 -21.99
CA SER A 240 3.25 19.55 -23.19
C SER A 240 3.31 21.09 -23.20
N PRO A 241 3.32 21.79 -22.06
CA PRO A 241 3.56 23.23 -21.99
C PRO A 241 5.04 23.67 -21.83
N GLY A 242 6.03 22.79 -21.90
CA GLY A 242 7.46 23.17 -21.87
C GLY A 242 7.98 23.75 -20.54
N GLY A 243 7.20 23.63 -19.45
CA GLY A 243 7.50 24.26 -18.15
C GLY A 243 8.36 23.42 -17.19
N VAL A 244 8.67 22.16 -17.51
CA VAL A 244 9.45 21.26 -16.64
C VAL A 244 10.60 20.66 -17.42
N ASP A 245 11.82 20.75 -16.88
CA ASP A 245 12.99 20.07 -17.46
C ASP A 245 12.70 18.56 -17.60
N PRO A 246 12.82 17.97 -18.81
CA PRO A 246 12.50 16.57 -19.07
C PRO A 246 13.24 15.58 -18.17
N SER A 247 14.48 15.89 -17.75
CA SER A 247 15.26 15.01 -16.89
C SER A 247 14.74 15.02 -15.45
N LEU A 248 14.40 16.19 -14.90
CA LEU A 248 13.91 16.34 -13.53
C LEU A 248 12.58 15.60 -13.30
N GLY A 249 11.62 15.75 -14.22
CA GLY A 249 10.34 15.04 -14.08
C GLY A 249 10.50 13.52 -14.15
N SER A 250 11.48 13.04 -14.90
CA SER A 250 11.72 11.59 -15.07
C SER A 250 12.38 11.00 -13.83
N VAL A 251 13.34 11.71 -13.22
CA VAL A 251 13.93 11.32 -11.94
C VAL A 251 12.87 11.34 -10.82
N ALA A 252 12.02 12.36 -10.78
CA ALA A 252 10.91 12.42 -9.82
C ALA A 252 9.96 11.22 -9.96
N PHE A 253 9.68 10.79 -11.19
CA PHE A 253 8.92 9.56 -11.45
C PHE A 253 9.61 8.32 -10.87
N LEU A 254 10.91 8.13 -11.10
CA LEU A 254 11.66 6.97 -10.56
C LEU A 254 11.65 6.94 -9.03
N VAL A 255 11.79 8.09 -8.38
CA VAL A 255 11.69 8.22 -6.93
C VAL A 255 10.28 7.88 -6.45
N ALA A 256 9.23 8.36 -7.14
CA ALA A 256 7.85 8.03 -6.82
C ALA A 256 7.54 6.53 -7.00
N LEU A 257 8.09 5.91 -8.04
CA LEU A 257 7.97 4.46 -8.30
C LEU A 257 8.64 3.64 -7.19
N ALA A 258 9.87 4.02 -6.82
CA ALA A 258 10.62 3.42 -5.72
C ALA A 258 9.86 3.54 -4.38
N ALA A 259 9.40 4.75 -4.04
CA ALA A 259 8.63 5.00 -2.82
C ALA A 259 7.33 4.19 -2.79
N SER A 260 6.65 4.07 -3.93
CA SER A 260 5.42 3.28 -4.09
C SER A 260 5.65 1.81 -3.77
N GLY A 261 6.68 1.18 -4.37
CA GLY A 261 7.05 -0.20 -4.08
C GLY A 261 7.45 -0.43 -2.61
N ALA A 262 8.26 0.47 -2.05
CA ALA A 262 8.67 0.40 -0.64
C ALA A 262 7.47 0.51 0.31
N LEU A 263 6.56 1.45 0.05
CA LEU A 263 5.33 1.63 0.83
C LEU A 263 4.44 0.39 0.76
N SER A 264 4.20 -0.17 -0.43
CA SER A 264 3.41 -1.40 -0.58
C SER A 264 3.99 -2.57 0.20
N ALA A 265 5.32 -2.75 0.16
CA ALA A 265 6.02 -3.80 0.89
C ALA A 265 5.95 -3.59 2.42
N ALA A 266 6.12 -2.36 2.90
CA ALA A 266 5.99 -2.02 4.31
C ALA A 266 4.56 -2.24 4.83
N CYS A 267 3.56 -1.79 4.07
CA CYS A 267 2.14 -2.04 4.36
C CYS A 267 1.82 -3.54 4.40
N ALA A 268 2.40 -4.34 3.50
CA ALA A 268 2.24 -5.78 3.54
C ALA A 268 2.78 -6.38 4.86
N VAL A 269 3.98 -5.97 5.29
CA VAL A 269 4.54 -6.43 6.57
C VAL A 269 3.64 -6.04 7.74
N LEU A 270 3.15 -4.80 7.77
CA LEU A 270 2.24 -4.34 8.82
C LEU A 270 0.89 -5.08 8.80
N ALA A 271 0.29 -5.29 7.63
CA ALA A 271 -0.99 -5.97 7.47
C ALA A 271 -0.91 -7.49 7.72
N SER A 272 0.27 -8.09 7.56
CA SER A 272 0.50 -9.51 7.85
C SER A 272 0.53 -9.84 9.35
N ARG A 273 0.74 -8.82 10.18
CA ARG A 273 0.67 -8.92 11.65
C ARG A 273 -0.81 -8.94 12.09
N GLY A 274 -1.08 -9.19 13.37
CA GLY A 274 -2.44 -9.20 13.94
C GLY A 274 -3.14 -7.83 13.87
N ALA A 275 -3.62 -7.33 15.00
CA ALA A 275 -4.10 -5.95 15.04
C ALA A 275 -2.94 -4.98 14.73
N VAL A 276 -3.15 -4.04 13.81
CA VAL A 276 -2.17 -2.98 13.55
C VAL A 276 -2.27 -1.94 14.65
N ALA A 277 -1.13 -1.58 15.25
CA ALA A 277 -1.05 -0.56 16.29
C ALA A 277 -1.60 0.80 15.80
N PRO A 278 -2.30 1.56 16.67
CA PRO A 278 -2.92 2.82 16.29
C PRO A 278 -1.99 3.85 15.66
N SER A 279 -0.78 3.98 16.21
CA SER A 279 0.27 4.87 15.71
C SER A 279 0.66 4.53 14.28
N HIS A 280 0.89 3.25 13.97
CA HIS A 280 1.24 2.81 12.62
C HIS A 280 0.10 3.03 11.63
N LEU A 281 -1.15 2.76 12.01
CA LEU A 281 -2.30 3.01 11.15
C LEU A 281 -2.41 4.51 10.82
N LEU A 282 -2.27 5.37 11.82
CA LEU A 282 -2.30 6.82 11.63
C LEU A 282 -1.20 7.29 10.69
N ILE A 283 0.04 6.82 10.88
CA ILE A 283 1.19 7.15 10.03
C ILE A 283 0.94 6.72 8.59
N VAL A 284 0.50 5.48 8.36
CA VAL A 284 0.29 4.93 7.01
C VAL A 284 -0.84 5.65 6.27
N VAL A 285 -1.98 5.85 6.92
CA VAL A 285 -3.15 6.49 6.29
C VAL A 285 -2.86 7.96 6.00
N ARG A 286 -2.28 8.69 6.96
CA ARG A 286 -1.86 10.08 6.74
C ARG A 286 -0.79 10.19 5.67
N GLY A 287 0.27 9.38 5.75
CA GLY A 287 1.36 9.40 4.79
C GLY A 287 0.87 9.16 3.36
N THR A 288 -0.02 8.18 3.17
CA THR A 288 -0.58 7.87 1.85
C THR A 288 -1.42 9.02 1.30
N GLY A 289 -2.31 9.61 2.12
CA GLY A 289 -3.13 10.71 1.65
C GLY A 289 -2.39 12.04 1.50
N MET A 290 -1.38 12.31 2.32
CA MET A 290 -0.46 13.43 2.15
C MET A 290 0.37 13.28 0.86
N THR A 291 0.78 12.06 0.53
CA THR A 291 1.45 11.77 -0.75
C THR A 291 0.50 12.04 -1.92
N ALA A 292 -0.74 11.54 -1.87
CA ALA A 292 -1.75 11.82 -2.89
C ALA A 292 -1.96 13.32 -3.10
N ALA A 293 -2.08 14.07 -2.00
CA ALA A 293 -2.26 15.51 -2.00
C ALA A 293 -1.04 16.25 -2.59
N ALA A 294 0.18 15.86 -2.20
CA ALA A 294 1.41 16.43 -2.74
C ALA A 294 1.52 16.20 -4.26
N LEU A 295 1.25 14.99 -4.73
CA LEU A 295 1.29 14.66 -6.17
C LEU A 295 0.24 15.46 -6.96
N LEU A 296 -0.96 15.65 -6.39
CA LEU A 296 -2.01 16.46 -6.99
C LEU A 296 -1.59 17.95 -7.07
N VAL A 297 -1.03 18.50 -5.99
CA VAL A 297 -0.57 19.89 -5.93
C VAL A 297 0.56 20.13 -6.92
N ILE A 298 1.56 19.24 -6.97
CA ILE A 298 2.67 19.34 -7.93
C ILE A 298 2.12 19.34 -9.35
N GLY A 299 1.23 18.39 -9.67
CA GLY A 299 0.60 18.31 -10.99
C GLY A 299 -0.20 19.55 -11.37
N LEU A 300 -1.14 19.96 -10.51
CA LEU A 300 -1.95 21.16 -10.73
C LEU A 300 -1.08 22.42 -10.86
N GLY A 301 -0.04 22.54 -10.03
CA GLY A 301 0.81 23.71 -10.07
C GLY A 301 1.68 23.78 -11.32
N THR A 302 2.19 22.65 -11.77
CA THR A 302 2.90 22.58 -13.05
C THR A 302 1.98 22.88 -14.25
N MET A 303 0.70 22.48 -14.20
CA MET A 303 -0.30 22.84 -15.22
C MET A 303 -0.66 24.33 -15.17
N ALA A 304 -0.80 24.92 -13.98
CA ALA A 304 -1.13 26.34 -13.83
C ALA A 304 0.00 27.26 -14.30
N ALA A 305 1.26 26.81 -14.17
CA ALA A 305 2.45 27.52 -14.63
C ALA A 305 2.75 27.37 -16.13
N ALA A 306 1.89 26.66 -16.87
CA ALA A 306 2.04 26.46 -18.30
C ALA A 306 1.93 27.76 -19.11
N PRO A 307 2.82 27.99 -20.10
CA PRO A 307 2.66 29.05 -21.07
C PRO A 307 1.32 28.91 -21.82
N GLY A 308 0.55 30.00 -21.92
CA GLY A 308 -0.74 30.02 -22.61
C GLY A 308 -1.98 29.91 -21.71
N VAL A 309 -1.83 29.63 -20.41
CA VAL A 309 -2.97 29.65 -19.46
C VAL A 309 -3.41 31.09 -19.13
N GLY A 310 -2.68 32.11 -19.60
CA GLY A 310 -3.08 33.52 -19.55
C GLY A 310 -2.95 34.18 -18.17
N PHE A 311 -2.58 33.44 -17.13
CA PHE A 311 -2.31 33.99 -15.81
C PHE A 311 -0.87 34.55 -15.76
N GLY A 312 -0.72 35.81 -15.32
CA GLY A 312 0.60 36.37 -15.01
C GLY A 312 1.32 35.56 -13.91
N ALA A 313 2.65 35.70 -13.81
CA ALA A 313 3.47 34.92 -12.87
C ALA A 313 2.99 35.00 -11.41
N THR A 314 2.55 36.19 -10.97
CA THR A 314 2.04 36.41 -9.61
C THR A 314 0.72 35.67 -9.37
N ALA A 315 -0.22 35.72 -10.32
CA ALA A 315 -1.51 35.04 -10.19
C ALA A 315 -1.33 33.51 -10.19
N THR A 316 -0.45 33.01 -11.04
CA THR A 316 -0.03 31.59 -11.06
C THR A 316 0.54 31.17 -9.71
N ALA A 317 1.50 31.91 -9.16
CA ALA A 317 2.11 31.59 -7.88
C ALA A 317 1.07 31.58 -6.74
N VAL A 318 0.14 32.54 -6.73
CA VAL A 318 -0.95 32.60 -5.73
C VAL A 318 -1.90 31.42 -5.85
N LEU A 319 -2.28 31.01 -7.07
CA LEU A 319 -3.13 29.84 -7.29
C LEU A 319 -2.45 28.54 -6.82
N ILE A 320 -1.17 28.37 -7.10
CA ILE A 320 -0.39 27.22 -6.65
C ILE A 320 -0.29 27.20 -5.12
N ALA A 321 0.03 28.34 -4.50
CA ALA A 321 0.11 28.46 -3.05
C ALA A 321 -1.23 28.16 -2.37
N ALA A 322 -2.33 28.72 -2.90
CA ALA A 322 -3.68 28.47 -2.41
C ALA A 322 -4.07 26.99 -2.53
N ALA A 323 -3.84 26.38 -3.71
CA ALA A 323 -4.08 24.95 -3.92
C ALA A 323 -3.23 24.09 -2.96
N THR A 324 -1.97 24.46 -2.75
CA THR A 324 -1.07 23.77 -1.81
C THR A 324 -1.64 23.76 -0.39
N VAL A 325 -2.04 24.93 0.12
CA VAL A 325 -2.60 25.08 1.47
C VAL A 325 -3.90 24.30 1.60
N VAL A 326 -4.82 24.43 0.64
CA VAL A 326 -6.14 23.79 0.69
C VAL A 326 -6.02 22.27 0.57
N VAL A 327 -5.25 21.78 -0.40
CA VAL A 327 -5.16 20.33 -0.71
C VAL A 327 -4.35 19.60 0.35
N LEU A 328 -3.17 20.12 0.76
CA LEU A 328 -2.38 19.49 1.82
C LEU A 328 -3.05 19.63 3.19
N GLY A 329 -3.61 20.80 3.50
CA GLY A 329 -4.36 21.02 4.74
C GLY A 329 -5.58 20.10 4.82
N GLY A 330 -6.40 20.06 3.77
CA GLY A 330 -7.55 19.16 3.67
C GLY A 330 -7.17 17.69 3.78
N ALA A 331 -6.07 17.27 3.14
CA ALA A 331 -5.57 15.91 3.25
C ALA A 331 -5.09 15.58 4.68
N TRP A 332 -4.38 16.49 5.34
CA TRP A 332 -3.94 16.31 6.73
C TRP A 332 -5.12 16.08 7.69
N PHE A 333 -6.15 16.93 7.59
CA PHE A 333 -7.36 16.80 8.40
C PHE A 333 -8.17 15.56 8.03
N GLY A 334 -8.48 15.37 6.74
CA GLY A 334 -9.32 14.29 6.24
C GLY A 334 -8.72 12.90 6.49
N THR A 335 -7.42 12.72 6.25
CA THR A 335 -6.74 11.45 6.51
C THR A 335 -6.55 11.19 8.00
N GLY A 336 -6.40 12.24 8.82
CA GLY A 336 -6.42 12.12 10.28
C GLY A 336 -7.79 11.69 10.81
N ALA A 337 -8.87 12.25 10.27
CA ALA A 337 -10.24 11.86 10.62
C ALA A 337 -10.54 10.42 10.17
N LEU A 338 -10.16 10.06 8.94
CA LEU A 338 -10.28 8.69 8.42
C LEU A 338 -9.47 7.70 9.26
N ALA A 339 -8.23 8.01 9.59
CA ALA A 339 -7.42 7.16 10.46
C ALA A 339 -8.09 6.95 11.82
N ARG A 340 -8.61 8.03 12.45
CA ARG A 340 -9.32 7.92 13.73
C ARG A 340 -10.60 7.10 13.64
N SER A 341 -11.41 7.25 12.58
CA SER A 341 -12.61 6.41 12.40
C SER A 341 -12.28 4.94 12.13
N LEU A 342 -11.07 4.67 11.62
CA LEU A 342 -10.56 3.31 11.50
C LEU A 342 -10.00 2.76 12.82
N LEU A 343 -9.62 3.65 13.75
CA LEU A 343 -9.21 3.33 15.11
C LEU A 343 -10.37 3.22 16.08
N THR A 344 -11.56 3.75 15.78
CA THR A 344 -12.78 3.57 16.59
C THR A 344 -13.30 2.14 16.46
N VAL A 345 -12.52 1.21 16.96
CA VAL A 345 -13.04 0.13 17.77
C VAL A 345 -13.38 0.80 19.10
N ALA A 346 -14.66 0.79 19.48
CA ALA A 346 -14.99 0.71 20.89
C ALA A 346 -14.22 -0.51 21.37
N ASP A 347 -13.05 -0.29 21.98
CA ASP A 347 -12.22 -1.35 22.48
C ASP A 347 -13.13 -2.25 23.33
N PRO A 348 -13.34 -3.53 22.97
CA PRO A 348 -14.11 -4.40 23.81
C PRO A 348 -13.54 -4.43 25.22
N LEU A 349 -12.21 -4.20 25.37
CA LEU A 349 -11.45 -4.15 26.62
C LEU A 349 -11.61 -2.83 27.38
N ALA A 350 -11.56 -1.66 26.74
CA ALA A 350 -11.98 -0.40 27.38
C ALA A 350 -13.49 -0.38 27.70
N ALA A 351 -14.27 -1.27 27.08
CA ALA A 351 -15.66 -1.52 27.42
C ALA A 351 -15.86 -2.64 28.47
N VAL A 352 -14.83 -3.40 28.87
CA VAL A 352 -14.97 -4.45 29.90
C VAL A 352 -15.35 -3.83 31.26
N PRO A 353 -14.66 -2.77 31.76
CA PRO A 353 -15.09 -2.08 32.98
C PRO A 353 -16.51 -1.56 32.83
N THR A 354 -16.82 -0.86 31.73
CA THR A 354 -18.14 -0.25 31.52
C THR A 354 -19.28 -1.23 31.23
N ARG A 355 -19.00 -2.49 30.83
CA ARG A 355 -20.00 -3.55 30.66
C ARG A 355 -20.24 -4.30 31.96
N LEU A 356 -19.19 -4.59 32.72
CA LEU A 356 -19.32 -5.18 34.06
C LEU A 356 -19.96 -4.19 35.05
N GLU A 357 -19.72 -2.88 34.89
CA GLU A 357 -20.39 -1.80 35.63
C GLU A 357 -21.93 -1.78 35.43
N ARG A 358 -22.44 -2.36 34.33
CA ARG A 358 -23.91 -2.48 34.11
C ARG A 358 -24.53 -3.63 34.91
N LEU A 359 -23.70 -4.54 35.41
CA LEU A 359 -24.16 -5.65 36.24
C LEU A 359 -24.44 -5.12 37.64
N THR A 360 -25.59 -5.51 38.18
CA THR A 360 -25.87 -5.35 39.60
C THR A 360 -24.89 -6.18 40.43
N PRO A 361 -24.66 -5.84 41.72
CA PRO A 361 -23.79 -6.64 42.60
C PRO A 361 -24.14 -8.13 42.57
N ARG A 362 -25.43 -8.46 42.57
CA ARG A 362 -25.91 -9.84 42.53
C ARG A 362 -25.65 -10.55 41.20
N GLU A 363 -25.75 -9.83 40.09
CA GLU A 363 -25.40 -10.37 38.77
C GLU A 363 -23.89 -10.62 38.64
N ASN A 364 -23.07 -9.79 39.27
CA ASN A 364 -21.62 -9.98 39.30
C ASN A 364 -21.25 -11.23 40.12
N GLU A 365 -21.86 -11.46 41.28
CA GLU A 365 -21.68 -12.69 42.08
C GLU A 365 -22.07 -13.95 41.29
N VAL A 366 -23.22 -13.92 40.59
CA VAL A 366 -23.64 -15.04 39.72
C VAL A 366 -22.64 -15.29 38.60
N LEU A 367 -22.11 -14.22 37.99
CA LEU A 367 -21.12 -14.30 36.92
C LEU A 367 -19.76 -14.83 37.40
N ALA A 368 -19.32 -14.43 38.60
CA ALA A 368 -18.09 -14.92 39.23
C ALA A 368 -18.15 -16.44 39.44
N LEU A 369 -19.23 -16.94 40.06
CA LEU A 369 -19.42 -18.37 40.27
C LEU A 369 -19.52 -19.15 38.95
N LEU A 370 -20.14 -18.55 37.93
CA LEU A 370 -20.14 -19.13 36.58
C LEU A 370 -18.74 -19.20 35.97
N ALA A 371 -17.89 -18.19 36.21
CA ALA A 371 -16.52 -18.15 35.71
C ALA A 371 -15.60 -19.18 36.40
N GLU A 372 -15.88 -19.48 37.68
CA GLU A 372 -15.27 -20.59 38.42
C GLU A 372 -15.74 -21.97 37.96
N GLY A 373 -16.71 -22.04 37.05
CA GLY A 373 -17.20 -23.29 36.47
C GLY A 373 -18.40 -23.90 37.21
N ALA A 374 -19.06 -23.17 38.12
CA ALA A 374 -20.22 -23.69 38.84
C ALA A 374 -21.42 -23.93 37.91
N SER A 375 -22.13 -25.04 38.16
CA SER A 375 -23.41 -25.34 37.48
C SER A 375 -24.53 -24.44 38.02
N ASN A 376 -25.68 -24.35 37.31
CA ASN A 376 -26.85 -23.61 37.82
C ASN A 376 -27.29 -24.07 39.21
N ALA A 377 -27.22 -25.38 39.48
CA ALA A 377 -27.54 -25.95 40.78
C ALA A 377 -26.51 -25.55 41.84
N GLY A 378 -25.22 -25.55 41.50
CA GLY A 378 -24.15 -25.10 42.38
C GLY A 378 -24.27 -23.61 42.74
N ILE A 379 -24.53 -22.76 41.75
CA ILE A 379 -24.76 -21.32 41.95
C ILE A 379 -26.00 -21.12 42.83
N ALA A 380 -27.09 -21.82 42.55
CA ALA A 380 -28.33 -21.74 43.32
C ALA A 380 -28.13 -22.11 44.81
N GLN A 381 -27.36 -23.17 45.06
CA GLN A 381 -27.05 -23.63 46.41
C GLN A 381 -26.18 -22.61 47.18
N GLN A 382 -25.11 -22.10 46.57
CA GLN A 382 -24.20 -21.16 47.23
C GLN A 382 -24.86 -19.81 47.51
N LEU A 383 -25.73 -19.37 46.60
CA LEU A 383 -26.41 -18.08 46.71
C LEU A 383 -27.76 -18.17 47.45
N VAL A 384 -28.19 -19.36 47.86
CA VAL A 384 -29.48 -19.65 48.54
C VAL A 384 -30.67 -19.10 47.74
N VAL A 385 -30.74 -19.46 46.45
CA VAL A 385 -31.82 -19.09 45.53
C VAL A 385 -32.29 -20.29 44.70
N SER A 386 -33.40 -20.16 43.99
CA SER A 386 -33.84 -21.22 43.07
C SER A 386 -32.99 -21.25 41.79
N THR A 387 -32.87 -22.42 41.15
CA THR A 387 -32.23 -22.56 39.82
C THR A 387 -32.91 -21.69 38.77
N ARG A 388 -34.23 -21.51 38.86
CA ARG A 388 -35.01 -20.60 38.02
C ARG A 388 -34.58 -19.14 38.18
N THR A 389 -34.24 -18.73 39.40
CA THR A 389 -33.71 -17.40 39.70
C THR A 389 -32.33 -17.20 39.07
N VAL A 390 -31.46 -18.22 39.12
CA VAL A 390 -30.15 -18.20 38.43
C VAL A 390 -30.33 -18.06 36.92
N ASP A 391 -31.26 -18.79 36.31
CA ASP A 391 -31.55 -18.65 34.87
C ASP A 391 -32.09 -17.27 34.49
N ALA A 392 -32.82 -16.60 35.39
CA ALA A 392 -33.24 -15.22 35.19
C ALA A 392 -32.05 -14.26 35.23
N HIS A 393 -31.15 -14.40 36.22
CA HIS A 393 -29.92 -13.62 36.29
C HIS A 393 -29.02 -13.85 35.07
N LEU A 394 -28.82 -15.09 34.64
CA LEU A 394 -28.00 -15.39 33.46
C LEU A 394 -28.56 -14.78 32.17
N ARG A 395 -29.88 -14.80 31.99
CA ARG A 395 -30.52 -14.10 30.85
C ARG A 395 -30.28 -12.60 30.89
N SER A 396 -30.43 -11.98 32.06
CA SER A 396 -30.15 -10.55 32.26
C SER A 396 -28.67 -10.22 32.00
N ILE A 397 -27.75 -11.03 32.54
CA ILE A 397 -26.30 -10.90 32.33
C ILE A 397 -25.97 -11.00 30.84
N PHE A 398 -26.48 -12.01 30.14
CA PHE A 398 -26.22 -12.16 28.71
C PHE A 398 -26.77 -10.99 27.91
N ALA A 399 -27.93 -10.45 28.27
CA ALA A 399 -28.47 -9.25 27.63
C ALA A 399 -27.58 -8.02 27.90
N LYS A 400 -27.15 -7.80 29.15
CA LYS A 400 -26.32 -6.66 29.56
C LYS A 400 -24.88 -6.71 29.02
N LEU A 401 -24.38 -7.92 28.76
CA LEU A 401 -23.08 -8.17 28.13
C LEU A 401 -23.17 -8.28 26.60
N ASP A 402 -24.33 -7.98 26.00
CA ASP A 402 -24.55 -8.03 24.55
C ASP A 402 -24.28 -9.43 23.93
N LEU A 403 -24.58 -10.49 24.67
CA LEU A 403 -24.39 -11.91 24.30
C LEU A 403 -25.72 -12.55 23.83
N GLY A 404 -26.08 -12.37 22.56
CA GLY A 404 -27.32 -12.99 22.06
C GLY A 404 -27.77 -12.69 20.62
N GLY A 405 -26.87 -12.32 19.71
CA GLY A 405 -27.24 -12.02 18.32
C GLY A 405 -27.71 -13.25 17.53
N PRO A 406 -28.63 -13.09 16.56
CA PRO A 406 -29.03 -14.18 15.67
C PRO A 406 -27.83 -14.70 14.86
N GLY A 407 -27.59 -16.02 14.93
CA GLY A 407 -26.47 -16.70 14.24
C GLY A 407 -25.23 -16.95 15.10
N ASP A 408 -25.24 -16.64 16.40
CA ASP A 408 -24.11 -16.94 17.31
C ASP A 408 -24.02 -18.46 17.59
N LEU A 409 -22.97 -19.10 17.04
CA LEU A 409 -22.66 -20.53 17.25
C LEU A 409 -21.76 -20.78 18.48
N THR A 410 -21.41 -19.73 19.25
CA THR A 410 -20.54 -19.86 20.44
C THR A 410 -21.31 -20.00 21.75
N ASN A 411 -20.73 -20.74 22.70
CA ASN A 411 -21.31 -20.95 24.02
C ASN A 411 -21.28 -19.64 24.84
N ARG A 412 -22.44 -19.03 25.05
CA ARG A 412 -22.63 -17.77 25.78
C ARG A 412 -22.06 -17.80 27.20
N ARG A 413 -22.10 -18.96 27.88
CA ARG A 413 -21.55 -19.12 29.24
C ARG A 413 -20.03 -18.98 29.22
N VAL A 414 -19.38 -19.66 28.28
CA VAL A 414 -17.91 -19.60 28.13
C VAL A 414 -17.46 -18.17 27.80
N ARG A 415 -18.19 -17.46 26.94
CA ARG A 415 -17.90 -16.05 26.64
C ARG A 415 -18.06 -15.15 27.86
N ALA A 416 -19.15 -15.30 28.62
CA ALA A 416 -19.39 -14.54 29.84
C ALA A 416 -18.31 -14.80 30.90
N ALA A 417 -17.93 -16.06 31.11
CA ALA A 417 -16.84 -16.45 32.01
C ALA A 417 -15.51 -15.78 31.62
N ARG A 418 -15.16 -15.80 30.33
CA ARG A 418 -13.92 -15.20 29.85
C ARG A 418 -13.89 -13.68 30.05
N ILE A 419 -15.01 -13.00 29.82
CA ILE A 419 -15.13 -11.55 30.07
C ILE A 419 -14.87 -11.21 31.55
N TRP A 420 -15.36 -12.04 32.46
CA TRP A 420 -15.13 -11.83 33.89
C TRP A 420 -13.68 -12.12 34.29
N LEU A 421 -13.09 -13.22 33.82
CA LEU A 421 -11.69 -13.58 34.12
C LEU A 421 -10.70 -12.54 33.58
N GLU A 422 -10.90 -12.07 32.35
CA GLU A 422 -10.08 -11.02 31.73
C GLU A 422 -10.17 -9.67 32.46
N ALA A 423 -11.19 -9.45 33.29
CA ALA A 423 -11.32 -8.24 34.11
C ALA A 423 -10.62 -8.33 35.48
N GLN A 424 -10.19 -9.53 35.87
CA GLN A 424 -9.49 -9.78 37.14
C GLN A 424 -7.96 -9.87 36.95
N GLU A 425 -7.47 -9.92 35.71
CA GLU A 425 -6.06 -9.80 35.32
C GLU A 425 -5.64 -8.34 35.14
#